data_AF-A0A842J6R2-F1
#
_entry.id   AF-A0A842J6R2-F1
#
_cell.length_a   1.000
_cell.length_b   1.000
_cell.length_c   1.000
_cell.angle_alpha   90.00
_cell.angle_beta   90.00
_cell.angle_gamma   90.00
#
_symmetry.space_group_name_H-M   'P 1'
#
loop_
_entity.id
_entity.type
_entity.pdbx_description
1 polymer ?
#
loop_
_entity_poly.entity_id
_entity_poly.type
_entity_poly.pdbx_seq_one_letter_code
_entity_poly.pdbx_strand_id
1 'polypeptide(L)'
;MGKKFHKHNILFRDDEYIEIKEYCKKIGVSISRFIREVATEKIKKLEEQNLLDFVSGNCKYLAKEEKKEVINFIESSDVTKEEFEEIIIDDILQR
;
A
#
# COMPACT_ATOMS: atom_id res chain seq x y z
N MET A 1 3.10 27.66 -2.05
CA MET A 1 2.66 27.01 -3.30
C MET A 1 1.30 26.36 -3.10
N GLY A 2 0.31 26.65 -3.95
CA GLY A 2 -1.02 26.04 -3.86
C GLY A 2 -1.01 24.56 -4.29
N LYS A 3 -1.95 23.77 -3.77
CA LYS A 3 -2.12 22.37 -4.19
C LYS A 3 -2.64 22.31 -5.63
N LYS A 4 -2.03 21.48 -6.47
CA LYS A 4 -2.45 21.23 -7.86
C LYS A 4 -3.42 20.05 -7.88
N PHE A 5 -4.55 20.21 -8.55
CA PHE A 5 -5.58 19.18 -8.69
C PHE A 5 -5.72 18.76 -10.16
N HIS A 6 -5.93 17.46 -10.40
CA HIS A 6 -6.17 16.89 -11.72
C HIS A 6 -7.60 16.36 -11.79
N LYS A 7 -8.29 16.62 -12.92
CA LYS A 7 -9.63 16.08 -13.20
C LYS A 7 -9.49 14.80 -14.03
N HIS A 8 -10.25 13.78 -13.66
CA HIS A 8 -10.41 12.56 -14.44
C HIS A 8 -11.90 12.24 -14.58
N ASN A 9 -12.30 11.76 -15.75
CA ASN A 9 -13.68 11.35 -16.03
C ASN A 9 -13.74 9.83 -16.05
N ILE A 10 -14.78 9.26 -15.45
CA ILE A 10 -15.02 7.81 -15.41
C ILE A 10 -16.49 7.56 -15.71
N LEU A 11 -16.76 6.43 -16.37
CA LEU A 11 -18.11 5.96 -16.66
C LEU A 11 -18.49 4.90 -15.63
N PHE A 12 -19.71 4.97 -15.13
CA PHE A 12 -20.32 3.98 -14.24
C PHE A 12 -21.51 3.37 -14.95
N ARG A 13 -21.84 2.12 -14.62
CA ARG A 13 -23.19 1.63 -14.88
C ARG A 13 -24.16 2.32 -13.92
N ASP A 14 -25.44 2.42 -14.31
CA ASP A 14 -26.44 3.14 -13.53
C ASP A 14 -26.64 2.56 -12.12
N ASP A 15 -26.63 1.23 -11.99
CA ASP A 15 -26.72 0.51 -10.73
C ASP A 15 -25.55 0.86 -9.79
N GLU A 16 -24.33 0.81 -10.29
CA GLU A 16 -23.11 1.17 -9.55
C GLU A 16 -23.15 2.62 -9.08
N TYR A 17 -23.57 3.54 -9.97
CA TYR A 17 -23.64 4.96 -9.64
C TYR A 17 -24.66 5.23 -8.55
N ILE A 18 -25.85 4.63 -8.62
CA ILE A 18 -26.90 4.78 -7.61
C ILE A 18 -26.41 4.26 -6.26
N GLU A 19 -25.80 3.08 -6.23
CA GLU A 19 -25.27 2.49 -4.99
C GLU A 19 -24.22 3.39 -4.33
N ILE A 20 -23.20 3.82 -5.11
CA ILE A 20 -22.13 4.69 -4.61
C ILE A 20 -22.69 6.03 -4.14
N LYS A 21 -23.62 6.62 -4.90
CA LYS A 21 -24.22 7.92 -4.57
C LYS A 21 -25.01 7.86 -3.27
N GLU A 22 -25.86 6.85 -3.08
CA GLU A 22 -26.64 6.69 -1.85
C GLU A 22 -25.74 6.43 -0.65
N TYR A 23 -24.68 5.64 -0.82
CA TYR A 23 -23.67 5.46 0.24
C TYR A 23 -23.00 6.79 0.60
N CYS A 24 -22.48 7.52 -0.39
CA CYS A 24 -21.83 8.82 -0.18
C CYS A 24 -22.75 9.83 0.53
N LYS A 25 -24.04 9.84 0.17
CA LYS A 25 -25.06 10.66 0.81
C LYS A 25 -25.25 10.31 2.29
N LYS A 26 -25.29 9.02 2.63
CA LYS A 26 -25.42 8.55 4.02
C LYS A 26 -24.25 9.00 4.90
N ILE A 27 -23.03 8.96 4.37
CA ILE A 27 -21.81 9.33 5.12
C ILE A 27 -21.42 10.81 4.96
N GLY A 28 -22.19 11.61 4.21
CA GLY A 28 -21.98 13.05 4.06
C GLY A 28 -20.71 13.44 3.28
N VAL A 29 -20.26 12.61 2.32
CA VAL A 29 -19.07 12.91 1.50
C VAL A 29 -19.41 13.02 0.02
N SER A 30 -18.57 13.71 -0.75
CA SER A 30 -18.71 13.75 -2.20
C SER A 30 -18.18 12.48 -2.86
N ILE A 31 -18.77 12.08 -3.99
CA ILE A 31 -18.34 10.92 -4.78
C ILE A 31 -16.84 11.03 -5.12
N SER A 32 -16.37 12.19 -5.58
CA SER A 32 -14.95 12.39 -5.90
C SER A 32 -14.03 12.20 -4.69
N ARG A 33 -14.49 12.54 -3.47
CA ARG A 33 -13.72 12.31 -2.25
C ARG A 33 -13.66 10.83 -1.93
N PHE A 34 -14.82 10.17 -1.94
CA PHE A 34 -14.94 8.75 -1.67
C PHE A 34 -14.08 7.91 -2.62
N ILE A 35 -14.19 8.15 -3.94
CA ILE A 35 -13.40 7.42 -4.94
C ILE A 35 -11.89 7.62 -4.73
N ARG A 36 -11.42 8.83 -4.41
CA ARG A 36 -10.01 9.05 -4.10
C ARG A 36 -9.56 8.29 -2.87
N GLU A 37 -10.34 8.33 -1.78
CA GLU A 37 -9.99 7.67 -0.52
C GLU A 37 -9.93 6.15 -0.72
N VAL A 38 -10.95 5.55 -1.31
CA VAL A 38 -11.02 4.11 -1.59
C VAL A 38 -9.90 3.67 -2.55
N ALA A 39 -9.65 4.40 -3.64
CA ALA A 39 -8.58 4.07 -4.56
C ALA A 39 -7.20 4.14 -3.89
N THR A 40 -6.94 5.17 -3.08
CA THR A 40 -5.66 5.32 -2.37
C THR A 40 -5.48 4.20 -1.34
N GLU A 41 -6.53 3.86 -0.59
CA GLU A 41 -6.48 2.77 0.38
C GLU A 41 -6.23 1.42 -0.31
N LYS A 42 -6.87 1.18 -1.45
CA LYS A 42 -6.67 -0.05 -2.22
C LYS A 42 -5.25 -0.16 -2.77
N ILE A 43 -4.67 0.95 -3.27
CA ILE A 43 -3.28 0.98 -3.73
C ILE A 43 -2.34 0.62 -2.59
N LYS A 44 -2.46 1.29 -1.43
CA LYS A 44 -1.63 1.00 -0.25
C LYS A 44 -1.71 -0.46 0.16
N LYS A 45 -2.92 -1.01 0.24
CA LYS A 45 -3.13 -2.43 0.55
C LYS A 45 -2.44 -3.34 -0.46
N LEU A 46 -2.52 -3.05 -1.75
CA LEU A 46 -1.87 -3.85 -2.79
C LEU A 46 -0.35 -3.75 -2.73
N GLU A 47 0.21 -2.58 -2.43
CA GLU A 47 1.65 -2.36 -2.29
C GLU A 47 2.21 -3.02 -1.01
N GLU A 48 1.53 -2.89 0.13
CA GLU A 48 1.90 -3.53 1.40
C GLU A 48 1.74 -5.06 1.33
N GLN A 49 0.65 -5.55 0.73
CA GLN A 49 0.47 -7.00 0.50
C GLN A 49 1.55 -7.57 -0.43
N ASN A 50 2.02 -6.82 -1.43
CA ASN A 50 3.02 -7.33 -2.37
C ASN A 50 4.30 -7.80 -1.66
N LEU A 51 4.81 -7.05 -0.68
CA LEU A 51 6.01 -7.46 0.06
C LEU A 51 5.76 -8.68 0.97
N LEU A 52 4.64 -8.70 1.71
CA LEU A 52 4.31 -9.78 2.63
C LEU A 52 3.97 -11.09 1.89
N ASP A 53 3.23 -10.98 0.78
CA ASP A 53 2.86 -12.09 -0.09
C ASP A 53 4.09 -12.60 -0.87
N PHE A 54 5.01 -11.71 -1.27
CA PHE A 54 6.29 -12.09 -1.87
C PHE A 54 7.14 -12.92 -0.91
N VAL A 55 7.29 -12.47 0.35
CA VAL A 55 8.04 -13.20 1.38
C VAL A 55 7.35 -14.53 1.70
N SER A 56 6.02 -14.54 1.85
CA SER A 56 5.28 -15.76 2.20
C SER A 56 5.20 -16.78 1.06
N GLY A 57 5.16 -16.32 -0.20
CA GLY A 57 5.06 -17.18 -1.38
C GLY A 57 6.40 -17.74 -1.87
N ASN A 58 7.49 -16.99 -1.71
CA ASN A 58 8.81 -17.37 -2.23
C ASN A 58 9.78 -17.87 -1.14
N CYS A 59 9.55 -17.55 0.13
CA CYS A 59 10.39 -18.01 1.23
C CYS A 59 9.70 -19.18 1.96
N LYS A 60 9.76 -20.38 1.35
CA LYS A 60 9.10 -21.61 1.86
C LYS A 60 9.59 -22.06 3.24
N TYR A 61 10.79 -21.66 3.65
CA TYR A 61 11.39 -21.99 4.94
C TYR A 61 12.06 -20.75 5.51
N LEU A 62 11.35 -20.06 6.39
CA LEU A 62 11.95 -19.21 7.41
C LEU A 62 11.68 -19.92 8.74
N ALA A 63 12.74 -20.22 9.50
CA ALA A 63 12.56 -20.75 10.85
C ALA A 63 11.71 -19.76 11.66
N LYS A 64 10.91 -20.26 12.61
CA LYS A 64 10.01 -19.40 13.40
C LYS A 64 10.77 -18.28 14.11
N GLU A 65 11.99 -18.58 14.52
CA GLU A 65 12.93 -17.68 15.18
C GLU A 65 13.36 -16.57 14.23
N GLU A 66 13.82 -16.91 13.01
CA GLU A 66 14.24 -15.93 11.99
C GLU A 66 13.07 -15.03 11.56
N LYS A 67 11.87 -15.60 11.40
CA LYS A 67 10.67 -14.82 11.06
C LYS A 67 10.34 -13.80 12.16
N LYS A 68 10.54 -14.17 13.42
CA LYS A 68 10.29 -13.29 14.57
C LYS A 68 11.32 -12.16 14.64
N GLU A 69 12.58 -12.45 14.32
CA GLU A 69 13.63 -11.42 14.24
C GLU A 69 13.36 -10.41 13.13
N VAL A 70 12.97 -10.87 11.93
CA VAL A 70 12.62 -9.98 10.82
C VAL A 70 11.41 -9.09 11.15
N ILE A 71 10.35 -9.66 11.74
CA ILE A 71 9.16 -8.89 12.14
C ILE A 71 9.53 -7.86 13.21
N ASN A 72 10.28 -8.27 14.24
CA ASN A 72 10.73 -7.34 15.28
C ASN A 72 11.58 -6.21 14.71
N PHE A 73 12.50 -6.51 13.78
CA PHE A 73 13.31 -5.51 13.11
C PHE A 73 12.43 -4.50 12.36
N ILE A 74 11.48 -4.97 11.54
CA ILE A 74 10.56 -4.09 10.79
C ILE A 74 9.74 -3.21 11.75
N GLU A 75 9.26 -3.77 12.87
CA GLU A 75 8.46 -3.03 13.84
C GLU A 75 9.27 -2.03 14.70
N SER A 76 10.57 -2.29 14.90
CA SER A 76 11.45 -1.43 15.71
C SER A 76 12.22 -0.38 14.92
N SER A 77 12.35 -0.57 13.60
CA SER A 77 13.14 0.32 12.74
C SER A 77 12.37 1.60 12.40
N ASP A 78 12.90 2.75 12.78
CA ASP A 78 12.43 4.04 12.25
C ASP A 78 13.30 4.43 11.06
N VAL A 79 12.91 3.95 9.87
CA VAL A 79 13.64 4.15 8.61
C VAL A 79 13.82 5.62 8.20
N THR A 80 13.23 6.56 8.95
CA THR A 80 13.38 8.01 8.75
C THR A 80 14.48 8.65 9.60
N LYS A 81 15.02 7.93 10.58
CA LYS A 81 16.05 8.44 11.52
C LYS A 81 17.41 7.77 11.39
N GLU A 82 17.50 6.67 10.66
CA GLU A 82 18.72 5.89 10.50
C GLU A 82 19.28 6.07 9.08
N GLU A 83 20.61 6.18 8.97
CA GLU A 83 21.30 6.23 7.68
C GLU A 83 21.44 4.80 7.17
N PHE A 84 20.75 4.49 6.07
CA PHE A 84 20.90 3.21 5.37
C PHE A 84 21.67 3.42 4.08
N GLU A 85 22.58 2.49 3.81
CA GLU A 85 23.27 2.39 2.52
C GLU A 85 22.49 1.39 1.64
N GLU A 86 22.16 1.81 0.42
CA GLU A 86 21.55 0.92 -0.56
C GLU A 86 22.64 -0.04 -1.09
N ILE A 87 22.45 -1.34 -0.87
CA ILE A 87 23.37 -2.39 -1.33
C ILE A 87 22.72 -3.11 -2.51
N ILE A 88 23.48 -3.30 -3.59
CA ILE A 88 23.01 -4.03 -4.77
C ILE A 88 23.34 -5.51 -4.58
N ILE A 89 22.49 -6.42 -5.07
CA ILE A 89 22.68 -7.88 -4.91
C ILE A 89 24.06 -8.33 -5.43
N ASP A 90 24.55 -7.69 -6.51
CA ASP A 90 25.87 -7.99 -7.07
C ASP A 90 27.02 -7.71 -6.08
N ASP A 91 26.86 -6.76 -5.15
CA ASP A 91 27.86 -6.47 -4.13
C ASP A 91 27.96 -7.59 -3.07
N ILE A 92 26.88 -8.35 -2.88
CA ILE A 92 26.77 -9.44 -1.91
C ILE A 92 27.24 -10.77 -2.52
N LEU A 93 26.89 -11.00 -3.80
CA LEU A 93 27.14 -12.27 -4.49
C LEU A 93 28.57 -12.42 -5.05
N GLN A 94 29.40 -11.37 -5.01
CA GLN A 94 30.78 -11.40 -5.51
C GLN A 94 31.81 -11.95 -4.49
N ARG A 95 31.42 -12.86 -3.60
CA ARG A 95 32.35 -13.59 -2.73
C ARG A 95 32.86 -14.89 -3.34
#